data_AF-A0A351G479-F1
#
_entry.id   AF-A0A351G479-F1
#
_cell.length_a   1.000
_cell.length_b   1.000
_cell.length_c   1.000
_cell.angle_alpha   90.00
_cell.angle_beta   90.00
_cell.angle_gamma   90.00
#
_symmetry.space_group_name_H-M   'P 1'
#
loop_
_entity.id
_entity.type
_entity.pdbx_description
1 polymer ?
#
loop_
_entity_poly.entity_id
_entity_poly.type
_entity_poly.pdbx_seq_one_letter_code
_entity_poly.pdbx_strand_id
1 'polypeptide(L)'
;MIKKFAKISMLLVIAVLLLSACGGGAEETTEPEMFRVAVVMPSAISDLAFSQSMYDALSAIQAERGADKFEFVYSESMFVVDDAATAIRDYATQGYNLIIAHGSQYGSSLQEIAPDFPETSFAWGTTV
;
A
#
# COMPACT_ATOMS: atom_id res chain seq x y z
N MET A 1 8.52 59.01 -10.16
CA MET A 1 9.37 58.20 -9.24
C MET A 1 8.64 56.98 -8.68
N ILE A 2 7.34 57.07 -8.36
CA ILE A 2 6.51 55.98 -7.81
C ILE A 2 6.46 54.71 -8.70
N LYS A 3 6.38 54.86 -10.03
CA LYS A 3 6.35 53.72 -10.97
C LYS A 3 7.66 52.92 -11.03
N LYS A 4 8.81 53.53 -10.71
CA LYS A 4 10.11 52.84 -10.64
C LYS A 4 10.24 52.05 -9.33
N PHE A 5 9.74 52.64 -8.23
CA PHE A 5 9.65 51.97 -6.92
C PHE A 5 8.71 50.77 -6.94
N ALA A 6 7.55 50.88 -7.60
CA ALA A 6 6.60 49.76 -7.75
C ALA A 6 7.19 48.59 -8.55
N LYS A 7 7.98 48.87 -9.61
CA LYS A 7 8.66 47.83 -10.39
C LYS A 7 9.78 47.13 -9.63
N ILE A 8 10.54 47.88 -8.82
CA ILE A 8 11.60 47.33 -7.97
C ILE A 8 11.00 46.47 -6.85
N SER A 9 9.89 46.93 -6.23
CA SER A 9 9.16 46.17 -5.22
C SER A 9 8.55 44.88 -5.78
N MET A 10 8.04 44.90 -7.02
CA MET A 10 7.51 43.71 -7.68
C MET A 10 8.62 42.69 -8.03
N LEU A 11 9.79 43.16 -8.47
CA LEU A 11 10.94 42.29 -8.74
C LEU A 11 11.46 41.62 -7.46
N LEU A 12 11.45 42.33 -6.33
CA LEU A 12 11.90 41.80 -5.05
C LEU A 12 10.98 40.68 -4.54
N VAL A 13 9.66 40.83 -4.70
CA VAL A 13 8.67 39.81 -4.32
C VAL A 13 8.83 38.54 -5.16
N ILE A 14 9.07 38.68 -6.47
CA ILE A 14 9.32 37.54 -7.37
C ILE A 14 10.63 36.84 -7.02
N ALA A 15 11.68 37.59 -6.67
CA ALA A 15 12.96 37.00 -6.25
C ALA A 15 12.85 36.21 -4.93
N VAL A 16 12.04 36.68 -3.97
CA VAL A 16 11.78 35.97 -2.71
C VAL A 16 10.96 34.70 -2.95
N LEU A 17 9.98 34.73 -3.85
CA LEU A 17 9.22 33.54 -4.26
C LEU A 17 10.08 32.48 -4.97
N LEU A 18 11.09 32.92 -5.74
CA LEU A 18 12.04 32.01 -6.42
C LEU A 18 13.05 31.37 -5.46
N LEU A 19 13.37 32.03 -4.33
CA LEU A 19 14.29 31.49 -3.31
C LEU A 19 13.63 30.40 -2.44
N SER A 20 12.30 30.45 -2.25
CA SER A 20 11.55 29.37 -1.58
C SER A 20 11.38 28.11 -2.43
N ALA A 21 11.69 28.15 -3.73
CA ALA A 21 11.59 27.00 -4.62
C ALA A 21 12.83 26.08 -4.62
N CYS A 22 13.95 26.51 -4.03
CA CYS A 22 15.17 25.69 -3.85
C CYS A 22 15.52 25.44 -2.37
N GLY A 23 14.67 25.88 -1.44
CA GLY A 23 14.90 25.74 0.00
C GLY A 23 14.48 24.37 0.51
N GLY A 24 15.40 23.40 0.47
CA GLY A 24 15.51 22.32 1.45
C GLY A 24 14.24 21.51 1.71
N GLY A 25 13.89 20.62 0.78
CA GLY A 25 13.32 19.35 1.21
C GLY A 25 14.44 18.63 1.94
N ALA A 26 14.38 18.61 3.27
CA ALA A 26 15.11 17.60 4.02
C ALA A 26 14.67 16.26 3.40
N GLU A 27 15.57 15.57 2.72
CA GLU A 27 15.48 14.12 2.62
C GLU A 27 15.52 13.65 4.07
N GLU A 28 14.35 13.55 4.70
CA GLU A 28 14.20 12.61 5.78
C GLU A 28 14.64 11.28 5.20
N THR A 29 15.81 10.84 5.62
CA THR A 29 16.21 9.44 5.50
C THR A 29 15.22 8.67 6.35
N THR A 30 14.02 8.45 5.82
CA THR A 30 13.04 7.56 6.39
C THR A 30 13.75 6.22 6.40
N GLU A 31 14.06 5.69 7.58
CA GLU A 31 14.44 4.28 7.65
C GLU A 31 13.38 3.48 6.90
N PRO A 32 13.77 2.48 6.10
CA PRO A 32 12.82 1.73 5.30
C PRO A 32 11.76 1.14 6.22
N GLU A 33 10.56 1.71 6.19
CA GLU A 33 9.44 1.23 6.99
C GLU A 33 9.15 -0.21 6.58
N MET A 34 8.98 -1.08 7.57
CA MET A 34 8.66 -2.49 7.35
C MET A 34 7.40 -2.57 6.48
N PHE A 35 7.52 -3.18 5.30
CA PHE A 35 6.40 -3.34 4.40
C PHE A 35 5.56 -4.55 4.81
N ARG A 36 4.32 -4.30 5.22
CA ARG A 36 3.39 -5.27 5.81
C ARG A 36 2.36 -5.71 4.78
N VAL A 37 2.31 -7.02 4.51
CA VAL A 37 1.35 -7.62 3.59
C VAL A 37 0.38 -8.53 4.32
N ALA A 38 -0.91 -8.49 4.00
CA ALA A 38 -1.86 -9.51 4.38
C ALA A 38 -2.37 -10.24 3.13
N VAL A 39 -2.46 -11.56 3.17
CA VAL A 39 -3.04 -12.36 2.08
C VAL A 39 -4.23 -13.18 2.57
N VAL A 40 -5.34 -13.11 1.84
CA VAL A 40 -6.56 -13.88 2.12
C VAL A 40 -6.76 -14.89 0.99
N MET A 41 -6.78 -16.18 1.33
CA MET A 41 -6.71 -17.29 0.37
C MET A 41 -7.83 -18.32 0.58
N PRO A 42 -8.39 -18.90 -0.49
CA PRO A 42 -9.57 -19.76 -0.43
C PRO A 42 -9.31 -21.15 0.13
N SER A 43 -8.07 -21.63 0.02
CA SER A 43 -7.66 -22.98 0.39
C SER A 43 -6.49 -22.95 1.37
N ALA A 44 -6.12 -24.12 1.87
CA ALA A 44 -4.99 -24.27 2.77
C ALA A 44 -3.67 -23.99 2.05
N ILE A 45 -2.66 -23.53 2.78
CA ILE A 45 -1.27 -23.39 2.29
C ILE A 45 -0.62 -24.74 1.96
N SER A 46 -1.25 -25.84 2.33
CA SER A 46 -0.85 -27.21 2.02
C SER A 46 -1.60 -27.81 0.82
N ASP A 47 -2.30 -26.98 0.03
CA ASP A 47 -3.09 -27.43 -1.11
C ASP A 47 -2.28 -27.95 -2.32
N LEU A 48 -0.94 -27.89 -2.26
CA LEU A 48 -0.03 -28.36 -3.31
C LEU A 48 -0.20 -27.64 -4.66
N ALA A 49 -0.87 -26.48 -4.66
CA ALA A 49 -1.21 -25.78 -5.87
C ALA A 49 -1.36 -24.28 -5.64
N PHE A 50 -2.58 -23.84 -5.38
CA PHE A 50 -2.99 -22.46 -5.59
C PHE A 50 -2.56 -21.56 -4.45
N SER A 51 -3.12 -21.77 -3.26
CA SER A 51 -2.79 -20.97 -2.07
C SER A 51 -1.36 -21.23 -1.60
N GLN A 52 -0.86 -22.47 -1.78
CA GLN A 52 0.54 -22.76 -1.51
C GLN A 52 1.48 -21.88 -2.35
N SER A 53 1.23 -21.76 -3.67
CA SER A 53 2.14 -20.99 -4.54
C SER A 53 2.25 -19.52 -4.13
N MET A 54 1.15 -18.93 -3.66
CA MET A 54 1.14 -17.55 -3.16
C MET A 54 1.90 -17.42 -1.83
N TYR A 55 1.67 -18.36 -0.91
CA TYR A 55 2.40 -18.40 0.36
C TYR A 55 3.91 -18.57 0.14
N ASP A 56 4.31 -19.48 -0.75
CA ASP A 56 5.71 -19.73 -1.07
C ASP A 56 6.36 -18.49 -1.71
N ALA A 57 5.64 -17.77 -2.58
CA ALA A 57 6.11 -16.53 -3.18
C ALA A 57 6.36 -15.43 -2.14
N LEU A 58 5.43 -15.20 -1.21
CA LEU A 58 5.59 -14.21 -0.13
C LEU A 58 6.71 -14.61 0.84
N SER A 59 6.84 -15.91 1.12
CA SER A 59 7.94 -16.45 1.92
C SER A 59 9.30 -16.22 1.26
N ALA A 60 9.40 -16.40 -0.07
CA ALA A 60 10.62 -16.12 -0.81
C ALA A 60 10.97 -14.62 -0.79
N ILE A 61 9.98 -13.74 -0.95
CA ILE A 61 10.18 -12.29 -0.83
C ILE A 61 10.70 -11.92 0.56
N GLN A 62 10.11 -12.49 1.61
CA GLN A 62 10.57 -12.26 2.98
C GLN A 62 12.02 -12.71 3.18
N ALA A 63 12.39 -13.88 2.65
CA ALA A 63 13.75 -14.39 2.72
C ALA A 63 14.75 -13.49 1.97
N GLU A 64 14.36 -12.90 0.84
CA GLU A 64 15.20 -11.98 0.06
C GLU A 64 15.34 -10.60 0.70
N ARG A 65 14.25 -10.07 1.27
CA ARG A 65 14.19 -8.70 1.80
C ARG A 65 14.68 -8.59 3.24
N GLY A 66 14.57 -9.66 4.02
CA GLY A 66 14.77 -9.66 5.46
C GLY A 66 13.49 -9.35 6.23
N ALA A 67 13.32 -9.99 7.39
CA ALA A 67 12.16 -9.83 8.25
C ALA A 67 12.05 -8.43 8.89
N ASP A 68 13.12 -7.65 8.86
CA ASP A 68 13.16 -6.24 9.27
C ASP A 68 12.53 -5.29 8.25
N LYS A 69 12.39 -5.73 7.00
CA LYS A 69 11.88 -4.89 5.88
C LYS A 69 10.59 -5.40 5.28
N PHE A 70 10.28 -6.68 5.45
CA PHE A 70 9.09 -7.29 4.89
C PHE A 70 8.49 -8.31 5.86
N GLU A 71 7.22 -8.10 6.19
CA GLU A 71 6.41 -9.08 6.89
C GLU A 71 5.14 -9.38 6.13
N PHE A 72 4.67 -10.62 6.25
CA PHE A 72 3.34 -10.97 5.77
C PHE A 72 2.61 -11.87 6.75
N VAL A 73 1.29 -11.73 6.77
CA VAL A 73 0.36 -12.63 7.45
C VAL A 73 -0.61 -13.21 6.44
N TYR A 74 -1.23 -14.32 6.79
CA TYR A 74 -2.15 -15.01 5.91
C TYR A 74 -3.42 -15.46 6.65
N SER A 75 -4.52 -15.47 5.90
CA SER A 75 -5.75 -16.17 6.23
C SER A 75 -5.99 -17.24 5.16
N GLU A 76 -6.04 -18.50 5.56
CA GLU A 76 -6.28 -19.64 4.66
C GLU A 76 -7.69 -20.22 4.85
N SER A 77 -8.11 -21.09 3.94
CA SER A 77 -9.45 -21.73 3.96
C SER A 77 -10.63 -20.74 3.93
N MET A 78 -10.44 -19.55 3.35
CA MET A 78 -11.45 -18.48 3.29
C MET A 78 -12.34 -18.58 2.04
N PHE A 79 -12.84 -19.79 1.72
CA PHE A 79 -13.70 -19.98 0.55
C PHE A 79 -15.06 -19.25 0.67
N VAL A 80 -15.55 -19.07 1.90
CA VAL A 80 -16.76 -18.31 2.20
C VAL A 80 -16.48 -16.81 2.04
N VAL A 81 -17.17 -16.17 1.11
CA VAL A 81 -16.88 -14.77 0.71
C VAL A 81 -17.11 -13.78 1.85
N ASP A 82 -18.11 -13.99 2.70
CA ASP A 82 -18.41 -13.10 3.84
C ASP A 82 -17.30 -13.15 4.90
N ASP A 83 -16.75 -14.33 5.16
CA ASP A 83 -15.63 -14.53 6.09
C ASP A 83 -14.36 -13.87 5.53
N ALA A 84 -14.09 -14.06 4.23
CA ALA A 84 -12.99 -13.39 3.54
C ALA A 84 -13.13 -11.86 3.58
N ALA A 85 -14.33 -11.33 3.34
CA ALA A 85 -14.60 -9.90 3.38
C ALA A 85 -14.34 -9.30 4.78
N THR A 86 -14.71 -10.04 5.83
CA THR A 86 -14.42 -9.67 7.22
C THR A 86 -12.90 -9.61 7.45
N ALA A 87 -12.16 -10.66 7.07
CA ALA A 87 -10.71 -10.69 7.19
C ALA A 87 -10.01 -9.55 6.42
N ILE A 88 -10.46 -9.26 5.19
CA ILE A 88 -9.92 -8.16 4.37
C ILE A 88 -10.11 -6.82 5.10
N ARG A 89 -11.31 -6.53 5.63
CA ARG A 89 -11.59 -5.28 6.34
C ARG A 89 -10.81 -5.18 7.66
N ASP A 90 -10.64 -6.31 8.36
CA ASP A 90 -9.85 -6.37 9.60
C ASP A 90 -8.37 -6.06 9.33
N TYR A 91 -7.79 -6.60 8.26
CA TYR A 91 -6.41 -6.28 7.88
C TYR A 91 -6.27 -4.82 7.44
N ALA A 92 -7.26 -4.27 6.73
CA ALA A 92 -7.21 -2.85 6.34
C ALA A 92 -7.25 -1.94 7.58
N THR A 93 -8.09 -2.28 8.56
CA THR A 93 -8.17 -1.58 9.86
C THR A 93 -6.87 -1.66 10.67
N GLN A 94 -6.13 -2.76 10.54
CA GLN A 94 -4.82 -2.96 11.18
C GLN A 94 -3.66 -2.23 10.47
N GLY A 95 -3.93 -1.49 9.40
CA GLY A 95 -2.93 -0.67 8.71
C GLY A 95 -1.88 -1.49 7.95
N TYR A 96 -2.27 -2.62 7.35
CA TYR A 96 -1.40 -3.30 6.39
C TYR A 96 -1.22 -2.45 5.12
N ASN A 97 -0.01 -2.44 4.56
CA ASN A 97 0.29 -1.63 3.38
C ASN A 97 -0.35 -2.22 2.12
N LEU A 98 -0.34 -3.55 2.01
CA LEU A 98 -0.94 -4.29 0.89
C LEU A 98 -1.80 -5.44 1.40
N ILE A 99 -3.02 -5.53 0.89
CA ILE A 99 -3.91 -6.68 1.11
C ILE A 99 -4.16 -7.38 -0.21
N ILE A 100 -3.80 -8.66 -0.27
CA ILE A 100 -3.96 -9.52 -1.44
C ILE A 100 -5.18 -10.41 -1.23
N ALA A 101 -6.27 -10.10 -1.91
CA ALA A 101 -7.46 -10.94 -2.01
C ALA A 101 -7.24 -12.00 -3.09
N HIS A 102 -6.63 -13.13 -2.73
CA HIS A 102 -6.19 -14.18 -3.65
C HIS A 102 -7.33 -15.15 -4.02
N GLY A 103 -8.35 -14.67 -4.71
CA GLY A 103 -9.52 -15.45 -5.12
C GLY A 103 -10.41 -14.63 -6.05
N SER A 104 -10.80 -15.17 -7.20
CA SER A 104 -11.67 -14.45 -8.14
C SER A 104 -13.04 -14.09 -7.53
N GLN A 105 -13.51 -14.88 -6.56
CA GLN A 105 -14.76 -14.66 -5.85
C GLN A 105 -14.79 -13.43 -4.93
N TYR A 106 -13.64 -12.85 -4.58
CA TYR A 106 -13.57 -11.71 -3.64
C TYR A 106 -13.83 -10.34 -4.27
N GLY A 107 -14.04 -10.28 -5.58
CA GLY A 107 -14.07 -9.01 -6.32
C GLY A 107 -15.13 -8.02 -5.91
N SER A 108 -16.36 -8.47 -5.72
CA SER A 108 -17.46 -7.61 -5.28
C SER A 108 -17.18 -7.06 -3.89
N SER A 109 -16.77 -7.92 -2.96
CA SER A 109 -16.43 -7.51 -1.59
C SER A 109 -15.30 -6.48 -1.57
N LEU A 110 -14.27 -6.66 -2.40
CA LEU A 110 -13.16 -5.73 -2.44
C LEU A 110 -13.53 -4.39 -3.06
N GLN A 111 -14.40 -4.37 -4.07
CA GLN A 111 -14.93 -3.13 -4.66
C GLN A 111 -15.71 -2.29 -3.63
N GLU A 112 -16.40 -2.96 -2.70
CA GLU A 112 -17.12 -2.30 -1.61
C GLU A 112 -16.20 -1.85 -0.48
N ILE A 113 -15.16 -2.63 -0.15
CA ILE A 113 -14.26 -2.36 0.98
C ILE A 113 -13.20 -1.29 0.64
N ALA A 114 -12.58 -1.37 -0.53
CA ALA A 114 -11.42 -0.53 -0.87
C ALA A 114 -11.67 0.99 -0.73
N PRO A 115 -12.84 1.56 -1.08
CA PRO A 115 -13.11 2.99 -0.88
C PRO A 115 -13.05 3.47 0.57
N ASP A 116 -13.27 2.58 1.55
CA ASP A 116 -13.22 2.91 2.97
C ASP A 116 -11.77 3.05 3.50
N PHE A 117 -10.78 2.53 2.76
CA PHE A 117 -9.37 2.46 3.18
C PHE A 117 -8.43 3.04 2.10
N PRO A 118 -8.45 4.37 1.86
CA PRO A 118 -7.73 4.99 0.75
C PRO A 118 -6.19 4.89 0.86
N GLU A 119 -5.66 4.70 2.07
CA GLU A 119 -4.22 4.57 2.33
C GLU A 119 -3.72 3.12 2.19
N THR A 120 -4.64 2.16 2.06
CA THR A 120 -4.29 0.74 1.90
C THR A 120 -4.28 0.37 0.42
N SER A 121 -3.21 -0.28 -0.03
CA SER A 121 -3.18 -0.87 -1.37
C SER A 121 -3.90 -2.21 -1.37
N PHE A 122 -4.69 -2.45 -2.40
CA PHE A 122 -5.41 -3.72 -2.57
C PHE A 122 -5.02 -4.37 -3.91
N ALA A 123 -4.76 -5.67 -3.86
CA ALA A 123 -4.62 -6.51 -5.03
C ALA A 123 -5.71 -7.58 -5.00
N TRP A 124 -6.41 -7.74 -6.12
CA TRP A 124 -7.36 -8.81 -6.32
C TRP A 124 -7.12 -9.43 -7.67
N GLY A 125 -7.18 -10.76 -7.70
CA GLY A 125 -7.20 -11.46 -8.96
C GLY A 125 -6.65 -12.86 -8.85
N THR A 126 -7.25 -13.70 -9.68
CA THR A 126 -6.77 -15.02 -10.10
C THR A 126 -7.16 -15.25 -11.57
N THR A 127 -7.66 -14.21 -12.24
CA THR A 127 -8.35 -14.26 -13.53
C THR A 127 -7.57 -13.44 -14.55
N VAL A 128 -7.67 -13.83 -15.82
CA VAL A 128 -7.01 -13.18 -16.97
C VAL A 128 -7.74 -11.91 -17.39
#